data_AF-A0A832M0E7-F1
#
_entry.id   AF-A0A832M0E7-F1
#
_cell.length_a   1.000
_cell.length_b   1.000
_cell.length_c   1.000
_cell.angle_alpha   90.00
_cell.angle_beta   90.00
_cell.angle_gamma   90.00
#
_symmetry.space_group_name_H-M   'P 1'
#
loop_
_entity.id
_entity.type
_entity.pdbx_description
1 polymer ?
#
loop_
_entity_poly.entity_id
_entity_poly.type
_entity_poly.pdbx_seq_one_letter_code
_entity_poly.pdbx_strand_id
1 'polypeptide(L)'
;MLLREVLVEGYLVSRSPLRVGAGREPPLGSAVDLAVIRVRLGGNWVPYIPGSSLKGVFRSTAVQLARVKGLSVCTGLSGETCMDWEYAEFGGISLLSKIQEELREGRSREAIRLFHEKACLLCKVFGSLSFTGHVEFSDAYPLGEDGGVLSVPVGVRTGIAIDRRTGAVYRHALYQVEYVEPGARFRF
;
A
#
# COMPACT_ATOMS: atom_id res chain seq x y z
N MET A 1 22.66 -6.24 -12.03
CA MET A 1 22.94 -7.61 -11.53
C MET A 1 22.39 -7.69 -10.12
N LEU A 2 21.49 -8.64 -9.84
CA LEU A 2 21.01 -8.88 -8.48
C LEU A 2 22.16 -9.57 -7.72
N LEU A 3 22.73 -8.90 -6.73
CA LEU A 3 23.89 -9.43 -5.99
C LEU A 3 23.46 -10.39 -4.88
N ARG A 4 22.28 -10.18 -4.31
CA ARG A 4 21.72 -10.95 -3.21
C ARG A 4 20.21 -10.76 -3.16
N GLU A 5 19.51 -11.84 -2.85
CA GLU A 5 18.09 -11.84 -2.51
C GLU A 5 17.94 -12.24 -1.04
N VAL A 6 17.01 -11.60 -0.33
CA VAL A 6 16.66 -11.94 1.05
C VAL A 6 15.15 -12.13 1.10
N LEU A 7 14.72 -13.34 1.39
CA LEU A 7 13.32 -13.70 1.58
C LEU A 7 12.96 -13.59 3.06
N VAL A 8 11.87 -12.89 3.37
CA VAL A 8 11.34 -12.74 4.73
C VAL A 8 9.91 -13.24 4.72
N GLU A 9 9.68 -14.38 5.37
CA GLU A 9 8.37 -15.03 5.45
C GLU A 9 7.88 -15.07 6.89
N GLY A 10 6.57 -15.08 7.07
CA GLY A 10 5.99 -15.23 8.39
C GLY A 10 4.46 -15.16 8.42
N TYR A 11 3.93 -14.87 9.62
CA TYR A 11 2.50 -14.70 9.83
C TYR A 11 2.19 -13.34 10.45
N LEU A 12 1.28 -12.60 9.83
CA LEU A 12 0.61 -11.45 10.43
C LEU A 12 -0.59 -11.95 11.25
N VAL A 13 -0.69 -11.51 12.50
CA VAL A 13 -1.81 -11.86 13.40
C VAL A 13 -2.60 -10.61 13.74
N SER A 14 -3.91 -10.61 13.43
CA SER A 14 -4.79 -9.50 13.80
C SER A 14 -4.98 -9.49 15.33
N ARG A 15 -4.37 -8.53 16.04
CA ARG A 15 -4.59 -8.39 17.50
C ARG A 15 -5.90 -7.66 17.83
N SER A 16 -6.48 -7.00 16.84
CA SER A 16 -7.71 -6.22 16.92
C SER A 16 -8.51 -6.42 15.63
N PRO A 17 -9.78 -5.96 15.57
CA PRO A 17 -10.54 -5.92 14.33
C PRO A 17 -9.72 -5.30 13.18
N LEU A 18 -9.58 -6.02 12.07
CA LEU A 18 -8.82 -5.57 10.91
C LEU A 18 -9.76 -5.36 9.72
N ARG A 19 -9.64 -4.22 9.04
CA ARG A 19 -10.32 -3.99 7.77
C ARG A 19 -9.33 -3.56 6.71
N VAL A 20 -9.30 -4.33 5.63
CA VAL A 20 -8.73 -3.92 4.34
C VAL A 20 -9.88 -3.88 3.35
N GLY A 21 -10.25 -2.68 2.89
CA GLY A 21 -11.45 -2.48 2.09
C GLY A 21 -11.29 -2.90 0.63
N ALA A 22 -12.36 -3.40 0.02
CA ALA A 22 -12.39 -3.77 -1.41
C ALA A 22 -12.46 -2.57 -2.37
N GLY A 23 -12.76 -1.36 -1.88
CA GLY A 23 -12.99 -0.16 -2.69
C GLY A 23 -14.22 0.61 -2.25
N ARG A 24 -14.64 1.60 -3.05
CA ARG A 24 -15.81 2.46 -2.76
C ARG A 24 -17.14 1.85 -3.17
N GLU A 25 -17.15 0.97 -4.17
CA GLU A 25 -18.34 0.24 -4.58
C GLU A 25 -18.27 -1.18 -4.01
N PRO A 26 -19.26 -1.58 -3.20
CA PRO A 26 -19.39 -2.98 -2.81
C PRO A 26 -19.53 -3.84 -4.09
N PRO A 27 -18.90 -5.03 -4.16
CA PRO A 27 -19.18 -5.98 -5.24
C PRO A 27 -20.70 -6.19 -5.37
N LEU A 28 -21.22 -6.32 -6.60
CA LEU A 28 -22.64 -6.58 -6.84
C LEU A 28 -23.13 -7.73 -5.93
N GLY A 29 -24.10 -7.43 -5.06
CA GLY A 29 -24.63 -8.39 -4.08
C GLY A 29 -24.00 -8.35 -2.68
N SER A 30 -23.14 -7.37 -2.36
CA SER A 30 -22.64 -7.17 -0.99
C SER A 30 -23.77 -6.83 -0.01
N ALA A 31 -23.79 -7.51 1.14
CA ALA A 31 -24.74 -7.25 2.22
C ALA A 31 -24.38 -6.03 3.09
N VAL A 32 -23.21 -5.43 2.87
CA VAL A 32 -22.65 -4.32 3.67
C VAL A 32 -22.14 -3.20 2.78
N ASP A 33 -22.19 -1.96 3.29
CA ASP A 33 -21.70 -0.76 2.58
C ASP A 33 -20.18 -0.73 2.43
N LEU A 34 -19.46 -1.30 3.40
CA LEU A 34 -18.01 -1.24 3.49
C LEU A 34 -17.40 -2.63 3.74
N ALA A 35 -17.32 -3.44 2.68
CA ALA A 35 -16.84 -4.81 2.71
C ALA A 35 -15.31 -4.94 2.85
N VAL A 36 -14.85 -6.07 3.40
CA VAL A 36 -13.43 -6.47 3.34
C VAL A 36 -13.09 -7.06 1.96
N ILE A 37 -11.87 -6.80 1.49
CA ILE A 37 -11.35 -7.36 0.25
C ILE A 37 -11.17 -8.88 0.39
N ARG A 38 -11.51 -9.62 -0.66
CA ARG A 38 -11.48 -11.09 -0.67
C ARG A 38 -10.87 -11.62 -1.95
N VAL A 39 -10.35 -12.83 -1.86
CA VAL A 39 -9.82 -13.62 -2.97
C VAL A 39 -10.42 -15.03 -2.91
N ARG A 40 -10.49 -15.71 -4.06
CA ARG A 40 -10.93 -17.11 -4.12
C ARG A 40 -9.73 -18.03 -3.89
N LEU A 41 -9.73 -18.76 -2.79
CA LEU A 41 -8.65 -19.67 -2.39
C LEU A 41 -9.25 -20.99 -1.89
N GLY A 42 -8.77 -22.13 -2.41
CA GLY A 42 -9.30 -23.45 -2.01
C GLY A 42 -10.81 -23.61 -2.22
N GLY A 43 -11.38 -22.91 -3.20
CA GLY A 43 -12.83 -22.90 -3.49
C GLY A 43 -13.64 -21.88 -2.69
N ASN A 44 -13.09 -21.29 -1.63
CA ASN A 44 -13.77 -20.35 -0.74
C ASN A 44 -13.36 -18.89 -1.00
N TRP A 45 -14.26 -17.95 -0.74
CA TRP A 45 -13.94 -16.52 -0.71
C TRP A 45 -13.42 -16.14 0.66
N VAL A 46 -12.14 -15.81 0.75
CA VAL A 46 -11.48 -15.50 2.03
C VAL A 46 -10.90 -14.08 2.02
N PRO A 47 -10.94 -13.37 3.17
CA PRO A 47 -10.22 -12.13 3.32
C PRO A 47 -8.72 -12.33 3.11
N TYR A 48 -8.04 -11.34 2.54
CA TYR A 48 -6.59 -11.33 2.40
C TYR A 48 -6.06 -9.91 2.55
N ILE A 49 -4.74 -9.76 2.72
CA ILE A 49 -4.09 -8.45 2.77
C ILE A 49 -3.27 -8.28 1.49
N PRO A 50 -3.62 -7.34 0.60
CA PRO A 50 -2.83 -7.09 -0.60
C PRO A 50 -1.40 -6.64 -0.26
N GLY A 51 -0.43 -7.11 -1.03
CA GLY A 51 0.98 -6.71 -0.90
C GLY A 51 1.15 -5.21 -1.12
N SER A 52 0.34 -4.60 -1.97
CA SER A 52 0.27 -3.14 -2.13
C SER A 52 -0.16 -2.41 -0.86
N SER A 53 -1.09 -2.99 -0.08
CA SER A 53 -1.53 -2.44 1.20
C SER A 53 -0.42 -2.55 2.25
N LEU A 54 0.24 -3.71 2.34
CA LEU A 54 1.41 -3.90 3.21
C LEU A 54 2.52 -2.91 2.86
N LYS A 55 2.88 -2.83 1.57
CA LYS A 55 3.88 -1.90 1.05
C LYS A 55 3.53 -0.45 1.40
N GLY A 56 2.26 -0.06 1.30
CA GLY A 56 1.79 1.27 1.68
C GLY A 56 1.97 1.58 3.17
N VAL A 57 1.65 0.63 4.05
CA VAL A 57 1.86 0.77 5.50
C VAL A 57 3.36 0.86 5.85
N PHE A 58 4.19 0.00 5.26
CA PHE A 58 5.64 0.06 5.47
C PHE A 58 6.24 1.36 4.94
N ARG A 59 5.84 1.80 3.74
CA ARG A 59 6.34 3.05 3.15
C ARG A 59 5.95 4.26 3.98
N SER A 60 4.68 4.38 4.38
CA SER A 60 4.20 5.51 5.19
C SER A 60 4.88 5.59 6.56
N THR A 61 5.11 4.44 7.21
CA THR A 61 5.90 4.36 8.45
C THR A 61 7.35 4.77 8.20
N ALA A 62 7.96 4.29 7.11
CA ALA A 62 9.33 4.65 6.74
C ALA A 62 9.50 6.14 6.43
N VAL A 63 8.48 6.80 5.85
CA VAL A 63 8.46 8.26 5.66
C VAL A 63 8.58 8.98 7.01
N GLN A 64 7.79 8.58 8.01
CA GLN A 64 7.84 9.18 9.34
C GLN A 64 9.22 8.99 9.99
N LEU A 65 9.76 7.77 9.95
CA LEU A 65 11.07 7.47 10.51
C LEU A 65 12.20 8.25 9.82
N ALA A 66 12.20 8.29 8.49
CA ALA A 66 13.19 9.02 7.71
C ALA A 66 13.18 10.52 8.01
N ARG A 67 11.98 11.12 8.12
CA ARG A 67 11.83 12.55 8.49
C ARG A 67 12.36 12.83 9.89
N VAL A 68 12.08 11.97 10.87
CA VAL A 68 12.64 12.09 12.24
C VAL A 68 14.17 12.00 12.24
N LYS A 69 14.76 11.25 11.30
CA LYS A 69 16.21 11.17 11.10
C LYS A 69 16.79 12.31 10.25
N GLY A 70 15.99 13.31 9.87
CA GLY A 70 16.45 14.46 9.07
C GLY A 70 16.66 14.15 7.59
N LEU A 71 16.15 13.02 7.09
CA LEU A 71 16.26 12.68 5.67
C LEU A 71 15.14 13.34 4.86
N SER A 72 15.50 13.92 3.71
CA SER A 72 14.53 14.40 2.73
C SER A 72 13.98 13.23 1.92
N VAL A 73 12.70 12.90 2.13
CA VAL A 73 12.01 11.78 1.48
C VAL A 73 10.60 12.18 1.07
N CYS A 74 10.12 11.61 -0.04
CA CYS A 74 8.79 11.85 -0.55
C CYS A 74 7.77 10.80 -0.05
N THR A 75 6.49 11.14 -0.03
CA THR A 75 5.42 10.22 0.39
C THR A 75 5.21 9.12 -0.65
N GLY A 76 5.53 9.40 -1.91
CA GLY A 76 5.30 8.46 -3.04
C GLY A 76 3.85 8.42 -3.50
N LEU A 77 3.02 9.32 -2.98
CA LEU A 77 1.69 9.59 -3.52
C LEU A 77 1.83 10.43 -4.80
N SER A 78 0.86 10.30 -5.69
CA SER A 78 0.83 11.06 -6.94
C SER A 78 0.93 12.57 -6.69
N GLY A 79 1.87 13.24 -7.35
CA GLY A 79 2.13 14.67 -7.16
C GLY A 79 2.93 15.04 -5.90
N GLU A 80 3.30 14.05 -5.08
CA GLU A 80 4.15 14.22 -3.90
C GLU A 80 5.37 13.29 -3.96
N THR A 81 6.00 13.17 -5.13
CA THR A 81 7.15 12.30 -5.33
C THR A 81 8.44 13.10 -5.50
N CYS A 82 9.59 12.49 -5.17
CA CYS A 82 10.88 13.11 -5.46
C CYS A 82 11.19 13.21 -6.95
N MET A 83 10.37 12.59 -7.79
CA MET A 83 10.45 12.71 -9.25
C MET A 83 9.93 14.06 -9.71
N ASP A 84 9.07 14.69 -8.92
CA ASP A 84 8.48 16.00 -9.19
C ASP A 84 9.38 17.15 -8.69
N TRP A 85 10.49 16.84 -8.00
CA TRP A 85 11.44 17.86 -7.54
C TRP A 85 12.22 18.46 -8.70
N GLU A 86 12.32 19.78 -8.70
CA GLU A 86 13.07 20.55 -9.69
C GLU A 86 14.52 20.73 -9.26
N TYR A 87 15.42 20.66 -10.24
CA TYR A 87 16.85 20.84 -10.01
C TYR A 87 17.41 21.91 -10.96
N ALA A 88 18.10 22.90 -10.39
CA ALA A 88 18.70 24.00 -11.16
C ALA A 88 19.73 23.51 -12.19
N GLU A 89 20.48 22.45 -11.85
CA GLU A 89 21.47 21.81 -12.74
C GLU A 89 20.83 21.16 -13.98
N PHE A 90 19.52 20.91 -13.97
CA PHE A 90 18.75 20.42 -15.13
C PHE A 90 18.02 21.55 -15.87
N GLY A 91 18.31 22.82 -15.55
CA GLY A 91 17.58 23.96 -16.11
C GLY A 91 16.21 24.20 -15.45
N GLY A 92 16.04 23.76 -14.20
CA GLY A 92 14.80 23.98 -13.44
C GLY A 92 13.66 23.03 -13.79
N ILE A 93 13.95 21.91 -14.46
CA ILE A 93 12.96 20.87 -14.75
C ILE A 93 12.94 19.79 -13.66
N SER A 94 11.85 19.03 -13.62
CA SER A 94 11.69 17.91 -12.70
C SER A 94 12.68 16.77 -12.99
N LEU A 95 13.05 16.00 -11.96
CA LEU A 95 13.84 14.78 -12.12
C LEU A 95 13.17 13.80 -13.10
N LEU A 96 11.83 13.67 -13.07
CA LEU A 96 11.10 12.81 -14.00
C LEU A 96 11.32 13.24 -15.44
N SER A 97 11.16 14.54 -15.73
CA SER A 97 11.33 15.10 -17.06
C SER A 97 12.72 14.82 -17.59
N LYS A 98 13.76 15.02 -16.76
CA LYS A 98 15.14 14.76 -17.16
C LYS A 98 15.40 13.28 -17.42
N ILE A 99 14.92 12.38 -16.55
CA ILE A 99 15.03 10.94 -16.77
C ILE A 99 14.34 10.52 -18.08
N GLN A 100 13.14 11.03 -18.36
CA GLN A 100 12.40 10.72 -19.58
C GLN A 100 13.08 11.25 -20.84
N GLU A 101 13.74 12.40 -20.78
CA GLU A 101 14.60 12.91 -21.85
C GLU A 101 15.76 11.94 -22.13
N GLU A 102 16.51 11.54 -21.11
CA GLU A 102 17.63 10.59 -21.24
C GLU A 102 17.18 9.24 -21.83
N LEU A 103 16.00 8.74 -21.41
CA LEU A 103 15.43 7.51 -21.97
C LEU A 103 15.02 7.66 -23.44
N ARG A 104 14.40 8.78 -23.82
CA ARG A 104 14.01 9.05 -25.22
C ARG A 104 15.21 9.15 -26.15
N GLU A 105 16.33 9.67 -25.65
CA GLU A 105 17.57 9.77 -26.40
C GLU A 105 18.43 8.50 -26.34
N GLY A 106 17.88 7.39 -25.82
CA GLY A 106 18.55 6.08 -25.78
C GLY A 106 19.66 5.96 -24.73
N ARG A 107 19.81 6.96 -23.84
CA ARG A 107 20.84 7.00 -22.78
C ARG A 107 20.35 6.37 -21.49
N SER A 108 19.92 5.10 -21.56
CA SER A 108 19.39 4.39 -20.40
C SER A 108 20.35 4.33 -19.20
N ARG A 109 21.66 4.25 -19.46
CA ARG A 109 22.68 4.26 -18.39
C ARG A 109 22.68 5.58 -17.61
N GLU A 110 22.49 6.70 -18.29
CA GLU A 110 22.45 8.02 -17.65
C GLU A 110 21.15 8.20 -16.88
N ALA A 111 20.01 7.80 -17.45
CA ALA A 111 18.73 7.80 -16.75
C ALA A 111 18.78 7.02 -15.42
N ILE A 112 19.42 5.84 -15.43
CA ILE A 112 19.64 5.02 -14.23
C ILE A 112 20.56 5.73 -13.24
N ARG A 113 21.66 6.35 -13.70
CA ARG A 113 22.58 7.12 -12.86
C ARG A 113 21.86 8.27 -12.16
N LEU A 114 21.12 9.09 -12.91
CA LEU A 114 20.35 10.22 -12.37
C LEU A 114 19.34 9.77 -11.31
N PHE A 115 18.63 8.67 -11.56
CA PHE A 115 17.73 8.09 -10.56
C PHE A 115 18.48 7.70 -9.28
N HIS A 116 19.60 6.97 -9.40
CA HIS A 116 20.37 6.54 -8.24
C HIS A 116 21.03 7.68 -7.46
N GLU A 117 21.37 8.80 -8.12
CA GLU A 117 21.97 9.95 -7.45
C GLU A 117 20.91 10.84 -6.79
N LYS A 118 19.81 11.11 -7.49
CA LYS A 118 18.85 12.17 -7.10
C LYS A 118 17.57 11.67 -6.46
N ALA A 119 17.13 10.44 -6.73
CA ALA A 119 15.92 9.92 -6.10
C ALA A 119 16.11 9.77 -4.58
N CYS A 120 15.04 9.97 -3.81
CA CYS A 120 15.10 9.77 -2.37
C CYS A 120 15.29 8.30 -2.00
N LEU A 121 15.81 8.04 -0.79
CA LEU A 121 16.05 6.68 -0.28
C LEU A 121 14.81 5.79 -0.39
N LEU A 122 13.62 6.31 -0.08
CA LEU A 122 12.38 5.51 -0.11
C LEU A 122 11.95 5.16 -1.53
N CYS A 123 12.21 6.00 -2.53
CA CYS A 123 11.96 5.65 -3.93
C CYS A 123 12.93 4.59 -4.45
N LYS A 124 14.15 4.54 -3.93
CA LYS A 124 15.10 3.44 -4.24
C LYS A 124 14.66 2.12 -3.59
N VAL A 125 14.19 2.18 -2.34
CA VAL A 125 13.72 0.98 -1.62
C VAL A 125 12.37 0.50 -2.17
N PHE A 126 11.34 1.33 -2.11
CA PHE A 126 9.96 0.94 -2.46
C PHE A 126 9.61 1.13 -3.93
N GLY A 127 10.44 1.81 -4.72
CA GLY A 127 10.17 2.11 -6.12
C GLY A 127 9.47 3.46 -6.33
N SER A 128 9.28 3.77 -7.61
CA SER A 128 8.65 5.00 -8.12
C SER A 128 7.93 4.71 -9.45
N LEU A 129 7.21 5.68 -10.00
CA LEU A 129 6.42 5.55 -11.24
C LEU A 129 7.16 4.91 -12.43
N SER A 130 8.48 5.12 -12.53
CA SER A 130 9.29 4.64 -13.66
C SER A 130 10.41 3.67 -13.27
N PHE A 131 10.53 3.33 -11.97
CA PHE A 131 11.59 2.45 -11.47
C PHE A 131 11.07 1.48 -10.42
N THR A 132 11.40 0.21 -10.61
CA THR A 132 11.16 -0.85 -9.64
C THR A 132 12.05 -0.64 -8.41
N GLY A 133 11.45 -0.75 -7.23
CA GLY A 133 12.20 -0.69 -5.97
C GLY A 133 13.02 -1.97 -5.71
N HIS A 134 13.79 -1.95 -4.64
CA HIS A 134 14.53 -3.12 -4.15
C HIS A 134 13.71 -4.06 -3.25
N VAL A 135 12.50 -3.66 -2.84
CA VAL A 135 11.60 -4.51 -2.05
C VAL A 135 10.31 -4.84 -2.79
N GLU A 136 9.93 -6.11 -2.73
CA GLU A 136 8.68 -6.65 -3.22
C GLU A 136 7.83 -7.13 -2.04
N PHE A 137 6.52 -6.94 -2.13
CA PHE A 137 5.56 -7.35 -1.10
C PHE A 137 4.54 -8.27 -1.76
N SER A 138 4.49 -9.52 -1.30
CA SER A 138 3.47 -10.47 -1.71
C SER A 138 2.15 -10.23 -0.98
N ASP A 139 1.07 -10.68 -1.59
CA ASP A 139 -0.24 -10.74 -0.93
C ASP A 139 -0.18 -11.72 0.25
N ALA A 140 -0.73 -11.32 1.39
CA ALA A 140 -0.79 -12.16 2.58
C ALA A 140 -2.13 -12.90 2.67
N TYR A 141 -2.07 -14.23 2.67
CA TYR A 141 -3.24 -15.12 2.59
C TYR A 141 -3.46 -15.87 3.90
N PRO A 142 -4.71 -16.22 4.26
CA PRO A 142 -4.99 -16.98 5.46
C PRO A 142 -4.70 -18.46 5.25
N LEU A 143 -3.41 -18.80 5.19
CA LEU A 143 -2.92 -20.16 4.99
C LEU A 143 -2.36 -20.72 6.29
N GLY A 144 -2.56 -22.01 6.55
CA GLY A 144 -1.93 -22.75 7.62
C GLY A 144 -0.50 -23.17 7.27
N GLU A 145 0.20 -23.76 8.23
CA GLU A 145 1.53 -24.32 8.03
C GLU A 145 1.54 -25.49 7.04
N ASP A 146 0.42 -26.22 6.98
CA ASP A 146 0.13 -27.29 6.02
C ASP A 146 -0.29 -26.79 4.63
N GLY A 147 -0.41 -25.47 4.43
CA GLY A 147 -0.91 -24.86 3.21
C GLY A 147 -2.45 -24.90 3.07
N GLY A 148 -3.16 -25.38 4.10
CA GLY A 148 -4.62 -25.35 4.15
C GLY A 148 -5.16 -23.93 4.29
N VAL A 149 -6.36 -23.66 3.76
CA VAL A 149 -7.02 -22.35 3.92
C VAL A 149 -7.64 -22.27 5.31
N LEU A 150 -7.19 -21.32 6.11
CA LEU A 150 -7.72 -21.04 7.45
C LEU A 150 -9.08 -20.35 7.34
N SER A 151 -9.98 -20.71 8.25
CA SER A 151 -11.23 -19.95 8.44
C SER A 151 -10.90 -18.58 9.05
N VAL A 152 -11.40 -17.52 8.43
CA VAL A 152 -11.23 -16.14 8.89
C VAL A 152 -12.62 -15.56 9.17
N PRO A 153 -13.07 -15.57 10.45
CA PRO A 153 -14.36 -14.99 10.80
C PRO A 153 -14.39 -13.50 10.48
N VAL A 154 -15.53 -13.06 9.94
CA VAL A 154 -15.81 -11.64 9.69
C VAL A 154 -17.00 -11.20 10.53
N GLY A 155 -16.86 -10.04 11.16
CA GLY A 155 -17.90 -9.35 11.89
C GLY A 155 -18.42 -8.16 11.11
N VAL A 156 -19.63 -7.70 11.46
CA VAL A 156 -20.22 -6.47 10.92
C VAL A 156 -20.49 -5.51 12.06
N ARG A 157 -20.08 -4.26 11.89
CA ARG A 157 -20.36 -3.17 12.82
C ARG A 157 -21.21 -2.11 12.14
N THR A 158 -22.32 -1.75 12.79
CA THR A 158 -23.16 -0.62 12.37
C THR A 158 -22.56 0.69 12.86
N GLY A 159 -22.43 1.65 11.94
CA GLY A 159 -22.03 3.02 12.19
C GLY A 159 -23.14 4.00 11.85
N ILE A 160 -23.09 5.17 12.51
CA ILE A 160 -23.91 6.34 12.20
C ILE A 160 -22.98 7.55 12.02
N ALA A 161 -23.37 8.55 11.22
CA ALA A 161 -22.77 9.87 11.29
C ALA A 161 -23.67 10.81 12.11
N ILE A 162 -23.05 11.66 12.92
CA ILE A 162 -23.74 12.60 13.81
C ILE A 162 -23.46 14.01 13.30
N ASP A 163 -24.51 14.82 13.15
CA ASP A 163 -24.39 16.24 12.88
C ASP A 163 -23.89 16.96 14.14
N ARG A 164 -22.69 17.56 14.06
CA ARG A 164 -22.06 18.25 15.20
C ARG A 164 -22.81 19.51 15.65
N ARG A 165 -23.69 20.08 14.82
CA ARG A 165 -24.49 21.27 15.15
C ARG A 165 -25.79 20.92 15.85
N THR A 166 -26.45 19.85 15.40
CA THR A 166 -27.79 19.47 15.92
C THR A 166 -27.74 18.33 16.94
N GLY A 167 -26.63 17.60 17.02
CA GLY A 167 -26.49 16.40 17.86
C GLY A 167 -27.29 15.20 17.36
N ALA A 168 -28.04 15.35 16.26
CA ALA A 168 -28.86 14.31 15.67
C ALA A 168 -28.06 13.44 14.69
N VAL A 169 -28.61 12.26 14.37
CA VAL A 169 -28.10 11.42 13.28
C VAL A 169 -28.26 12.17 11.97
N TYR A 170 -27.17 12.27 11.20
CA TYR A 170 -27.18 12.87 9.88
C TYR A 170 -28.04 12.01 8.93
N ARG A 171 -28.84 12.65 8.07
CA ARG A 171 -29.78 11.92 7.19
C ARG A 171 -29.02 10.92 6.30
N HIS A 172 -29.55 9.70 6.19
CA HIS A 172 -28.96 8.60 5.41
C HIS A 172 -27.53 8.21 5.81
N ALA A 173 -27.15 8.43 7.07
CA ALA A 173 -25.81 8.15 7.53
C ALA A 173 -25.64 6.82 8.28
N LEU A 174 -26.62 5.91 8.18
CA LEU A 174 -26.45 4.53 8.66
C LEU A 174 -25.58 3.78 7.65
N TYR A 175 -24.52 3.14 8.13
CA TYR A 175 -23.67 2.30 7.28
C TYR A 175 -23.18 1.07 8.06
N GLN A 176 -22.89 0.00 7.34
CA GLN A 176 -22.35 -1.24 7.89
C GLN A 176 -20.91 -1.43 7.42
N VAL A 177 -20.04 -1.71 8.38
CA VAL A 177 -18.61 -1.95 8.16
C VAL A 177 -18.28 -3.37 8.51
N GLU A 178 -17.77 -4.10 7.53
CA GLU A 178 -17.25 -5.44 7.76
C GLU A 178 -15.78 -5.36 8.20
N TYR A 179 -15.41 -6.28 9.10
CA TYR A 179 -14.05 -6.41 9.59
C TYR A 179 -13.72 -7.88 9.83
N VAL A 180 -12.44 -8.22 9.76
CA VAL A 180 -11.88 -9.49 10.18
C VAL A 180 -11.76 -9.50 11.70
N GLU A 181 -12.26 -10.56 12.33
CA GLU A 181 -12.18 -10.74 13.79
C GLU A 181 -10.70 -10.84 14.27
N PRO A 182 -10.41 -10.45 15.52
CA PRO A 182 -9.11 -10.68 16.14
C PRO A 182 -8.72 -12.17 16.12
N GLY A 183 -7.42 -12.43 16.00
CA GLY A 183 -6.83 -13.77 16.00
C GLY A 183 -6.60 -14.36 14.60
N ALA A 184 -7.10 -13.72 13.54
CA ALA A 184 -6.86 -14.15 12.17
C ALA A 184 -5.36 -14.10 11.82
N ARG A 185 -4.87 -15.14 11.14
CA ARG A 185 -3.47 -15.30 10.71
C ARG A 185 -3.38 -15.19 9.19
N PHE A 186 -2.42 -14.43 8.69
CA PHE A 186 -2.13 -14.29 7.27
C PHE A 186 -0.65 -14.56 7.01
N ARG A 187 -0.34 -15.56 6.18
CA ARG A 187 1.02 -15.87 5.72
C ARG A 187 1.45 -14.84 4.70
N PHE A 188 2.61 -14.24 4.88
CA PHE A 188 3.24 -13.28 3.96
C PHE A 188 4.64 -13.72 3.56
#